data_AF-A0A8J8TB33-F1
#
_entry.id   AF-A0A8J8TB33-F1
#
_cell.length_a   1.000
_cell.length_b   1.000
_cell.length_c   1.000
_cell.angle_alpha   90.00
_cell.angle_beta   90.00
_cell.angle_gamma   90.00
#
_symmetry.space_group_name_H-M   'P 1'
#
loop_
_entity.id
_entity.type
_entity.pdbx_description
1 polymer ?
#
loop_
_entity_poly.entity_id
_entity_poly.type
_entity_poly.pdbx_seq_one_letter_code
_entity_poly.pdbx_strand_id
1 'polypeptide(L)' 'MVSIRALVANAIVGLILLLIANAIGLGVQISVLTLLICAVLGVPGAILVILLAQFNVAFMGAITALPL' A
#
# COMPACT_ATOMS: atom_id res chain seq x y z
N MET A 1 6.28 -5.99 -23.14
CA MET A 1 7.14 -4.85 -22.73
C MET A 1 6.34 -3.98 -21.78
N VAL A 2 6.58 -4.06 -20.46
CA VAL A 2 5.92 -3.13 -19.52
C VAL A 2 6.60 -1.78 -19.70
N SER A 3 5.84 -0.80 -20.19
CA SER A 3 6.33 0.57 -20.33
C SER A 3 6.43 1.23 -18.96
N ILE A 4 7.40 2.12 -18.76
CA ILE A 4 7.54 2.92 -17.54
C ILE A 4 6.22 3.63 -17.20
N ARG A 5 5.46 4.06 -18.22
CA ARG A 5 4.14 4.67 -18.05
C ARG A 5 3.13 3.73 -17.38
N ALA A 6 3.17 2.44 -17.70
CA ALA A 6 2.29 1.44 -17.08
C ALA A 6 2.67 1.19 -15.62
N LEU A 7 3.97 1.15 -15.31
CA LEU A 7 4.45 1.00 -13.94
C LEU A 7 4.00 2.17 -13.05
N VAL A 8 4.10 3.39 -13.57
CA VAL A 8 3.64 4.61 -12.89
C VAL A 8 2.12 4.60 -12.71
N ALA A 9 1.36 4.23 -13.74
CA ALA A 9 -0.09 4.11 -13.63
C ALA A 9 -0.50 3.10 -12.54
N ASN A 10 0.15 1.93 -12.51
CA ASN A 10 -0.09 0.91 -11.48
C ASN A 10 0.24 1.40 -10.07
N ALA A 11 1.35 2.13 -9.91
CA ALA A 11 1.74 2.74 -8.64
C ALA A 11 0.72 3.78 -8.17
N ILE A 12 0.23 4.62 -9.07
CA ILE A 12 -0.79 5.64 -8.76
C ILE A 12 -2.10 4.98 -8.33
N VAL A 13 -2.58 4.00 -9.09
CA VAL A 13 -3.81 3.28 -8.78
C VAL A 13 -3.68 2.57 -7.42
N GLY A 14 -2.56 1.90 -7.17
CA GLY A 14 -2.29 1.27 -5.88
C GLY A 14 -2.19 2.25 -4.72
N LEU A 15 -1.56 3.42 -4.93
CA LEU A 15 -1.51 4.50 -3.94
C LEU A 15 -2.91 4.99 -3.58
N ILE A 16 -3.77 5.20 -4.58
CA ILE A 16 -5.17 5.60 -4.36
C ILE A 16 -5.91 4.55 -3.54
N LEU A 17 -5.75 3.26 -3.87
CA LEU A 17 -6.33 2.15 -3.10
C LEU A 17 -5.84 2.12 -1.64
N LEU A 18 -4.54 2.27 -1.41
CA LEU A 18 -3.96 2.31 -0.06
C LEU A 18 -4.42 3.54 0.75
N LEU A 19 -4.62 4.69 0.09
CA LEU A 19 -5.19 5.87 0.72
C LEU A 19 -6.65 5.65 1.12
N ILE A 20 -7.46 5.07 0.23
CA ILE A 20 -8.85 4.72 0.54
C ILE A 20 -8.91 3.73 1.70
N ALA A 21 -8.04 2.72 1.70
CA ALA A 21 -7.93 1.74 2.78
C ALA A 21 -7.60 2.41 4.13
N ASN A 22 -6.69 3.38 4.14
CA ASN A 22 -6.39 4.15 5.35
C ASN A 22 -7.54 5.09 5.76
N ALA A 23 -8.26 5.67 4.79
CA ALA A 23 -9.41 6.53 5.07
C ALA A 23 -10.56 5.78 5.77
N ILE A 24 -10.73 4.48 5.49
CA ILE A 24 -11.68 3.60 6.19
C ILE A 24 -11.10 2.96 7.46
N GLY A 25 -9.87 3.31 7.85
CA GLY A 25 -9.25 2.89 9.11
C GLY A 25 -8.51 1.55 9.09
N LEU A 26 -8.13 1.03 7.91
CA LEU A 26 -7.38 -0.24 7.82
C LEU A 26 -5.90 -0.14 8.26
N GLY A 27 -5.39 1.07 8.54
CA GLY A 27 -4.09 1.28 9.18
C GLY A 27 -2.89 0.73 8.40
N VAL A 28 -2.91 0.85 7.08
CA VAL A 28 -1.88 0.29 6.20
C VAL A 28 -0.71 1.27 6.04
N GLN A 29 0.51 0.82 6.30
CA GLN A 29 1.72 1.63 6.14
C GLN A 29 1.95 1.97 4.67
N ILE A 30 1.94 3.25 4.33
CA ILE A 30 2.31 3.73 3.01
C ILE A 30 3.82 4.01 3.02
N SER A 31 4.58 3.23 2.23
CA SER A 31 6.03 3.34 2.10
C SER A 31 6.45 3.19 0.64
N VAL A 32 7.70 3.53 0.33
CA VAL A 32 8.30 3.27 -1.00
C VAL A 32 8.17 1.79 -1.37
N LEU A 33 8.27 0.88 -0.39
CA LEU A 33 8.16 -0.55 -0.62
C LEU A 33 6.75 -0.99 -1.02
N THR A 34 5.70 -0.47 -0.36
CA THR A 34 4.31 -0.80 -0.72
C THR A 34 3.93 -0.23 -2.08
N LEU A 35 4.44 0.97 -2.40
CA LEU A 35 4.27 1.57 -3.73
C LEU A 35 5.00 0.79 -4.81
N LEU A 36 6.18 0.25 -4.53
CA LEU A 36 6.91 -0.60 -5.48
C LEU A 36 6.16 -1.92 -5.72
N ILE A 37 5.61 -2.55 -4.67
CA ILE A 37 4.74 -3.74 -4.80
C ILE A 37 3.52 -3.42 -5.67
N CYS A 38 2.87 -2.28 -5.42
CA CYS A 38 1.76 -1.81 -6.25
C CYS A 38 2.17 -1.46 -7.68
N ALA A 39 3.39 -0.96 -7.92
CA ALA A 39 3.87 -0.64 -9.26
C ALA A 39 4.05 -1.91 -10.11
N VAL A 40 4.58 -2.97 -9.50
CA VAL A 40 4.86 -4.25 -10.17
C VAL A 40 3.59 -5.09 -10.34
N LEU A 41 2.78 -5.24 -9.28
CA LEU A 41 1.58 -6.07 -9.31
C LEU A 41 0.32 -5.30 -9.69
N GLY A 42 0.27 -3.97 -9.53
CA GLY A 42 -0.92 -3.16 -9.73
C GLY A 42 -1.92 -3.30 -8.58
N VAL A 43 -3.21 -3.30 -8.95
CA VAL A 43 -4.35 -3.52 -8.04
C VAL A 43 -4.20 -4.77 -7.16
N PRO A 44 -3.81 -5.97 -7.67
CA PRO A 44 -3.64 -7.14 -6.79
C PRO A 44 -2.50 -6.96 -5.78
N GLY A 45 -1.51 -6.11 -6.07
CA GLY A 45 -0.48 -5.73 -5.11
C GLY A 45 -1.03 -4.92 -3.93
N ALA A 46 -1.92 -3.95 -4.20
CA ALA A 46 -2.59 -3.19 -3.16
C ALA A 46 -3.45 -4.07 -2.27
N ILE A 47 -4.21 -5.00 -2.86
CA ILE A 47 -5.03 -5.98 -2.11
C ILE A 47 -4.16 -6.84 -1.20
N LEU A 48 -3.03 -7.36 -1.71
CA LEU A 48 -2.08 -8.14 -0.92
C LEU A 48 -1.53 -7.36 0.27
N VAL A 49 -1.11 -6.11 0.06
CA VAL A 49 -0.57 -5.26 1.13
C VAL A 49 -1.63 -4.98 2.20
N ILE A 50 -2.87 -4.71 1.80
CA ILE A 50 -4.00 -4.49 2.72
C ILE A 50 -4.27 -5.76 3.54
N LEU A 51 -4.30 -6.93 2.90
CA LEU A 51 -4.51 -8.20 3.59
C LEU A 51 -3.37 -8.49 4.58
N LEU A 52 -2.12 -8.31 4.17
CA LEU A 52 -0.96 -8.52 5.03
C LEU A 52 -0.95 -7.58 6.25
N ALA A 53 -1.39 -6.34 6.08
CA ALA A 53 -1.58 -5.40 7.18
C ALA A 53 -2.70 -5.86 8.11
N GLN A 54 -3.82 -6.34 7.57
CA GLN A 54 -4.96 -6.78 8.36
C GLN A 54 -4.68 -8.07 9.17
N PHE A 55 -3.87 -8.98 8.61
CA PHE A 55 -3.41 -10.19 9.29
C PHE A 55 -2.22 -9.95 10.23
N ASN A 56 -1.80 -8.70 10.44
CA ASN A 56 -0.64 -8.32 11.26
C ASN A 56 0.67 -9.02 10.82
N VAL A 57 0.82 -9.32 9.53
CA VAL A 57 2.00 -10.00 8.98
C VAL A 57 3.05 -8.98 8.52
N ALA A 58 2.62 -7.89 7.87
CA ALA A 58 3.51 -6.86 7.34
C ALA A 58 2.77 -5.53 7.10
N PHE A 59 3.51 -4.44 6.93
CA PHE A 59 2.98 -3.12 6.54
C PHE A 59 1.94 -2.54 7.51
N MET A 60 2.04 -2.88 8.80
CA MET A 60 1.24 -2.23 9.84
C MET A 60 1.75 -0.80 10.03
N GLY A 61 0.83 0.18 9.99
CA GLY A 61 1.15 1.54 10.40
C GLY A 61 1.61 1.53 11.85
N ALA A 62 2.88 1.87 12.10
CA ALA A 62 3.36 2.05 13.45
C ALA A 62 2.66 3.27 14.07
N ILE A 63 1.70 3.01 14.97
CA ILE A 63 1.26 4.02 15.93
C ILE A 63 2.43 4.20 16.90
N THR A 64 3.30 5.16 16.63
CA THR A 64 4.18 5.65 17.69
C THR A 64 3.27 6.30 18.72
N ALA A 65 2.91 5.55 19.76
CA ALA A 65 2.39 6.11 20.99
C ALA A 65 3.46 7.09 21.48
N LEU A 66 3.27 8.37 21.21
CA LEU A 66 4.09 9.41 21.81
C LEU A 66 3.74 9.38 23.31
N PRO A 67 4.66 9.00 24.20
CA PRO A 67 4.43 9.16 25.62
C PRO A 67 4.52 10.66 25.90
N LEU A 68 3.37 11.33 25.90
CA LEU A 68 3.18 12.62 26.55
C LEU A 68 2.88 12.37 28.02
#